data_AF-A0A179FQF8-F1
#
_entry.id   AF-A0A179FQF8-F1
#
_cell.length_a   1.000
_cell.length_b   1.000
_cell.length_c   1.000
_cell.angle_alpha   90.00
_cell.angle_beta   90.00
_cell.angle_gamma   90.00
#
_symmetry.space_group_name_H-M   'P 1'
#
loop_
_entity.id
_entity.type
_entity.pdbx_description
1 polymer ?
#
loop_
_entity_poly.entity_id
_entity_poly.type
_entity_poly.pdbx_seq_one_letter_code
_entity_poly.pdbx_strand_id
1 'polypeptide(L)'
;MVKLTIPASPHPIPDEDVISDIYGAPVFSPDGKSIPFGDLVTNEDGIVNVVVIFSKYTTSANSGLGPAIDSQSVRHFFCTCDQDYVRSLMLYLTPTVLTTAPAGPSKLIIIGCGDPSLIPSYATETSCEFPIYTDPAGYIYEKLQMKSSLTVSTTPSYARQSVLGLVIRSMKQMVLSGYDGWKGGKFQQNGGELIFREKKCVWMHRMESMGGHLPAEELVKALLGDKDQHTT
;
A
#
# COMPACT_ATOMS: atom_id res chain seq x y z
N MET A 1 14.00 -28.66 10.46
CA MET A 1 13.45 -27.52 9.69
C MET A 1 12.45 -26.84 10.62
N VAL A 2 12.74 -25.63 11.11
CA VAL A 2 11.81 -24.92 12.01
C VAL A 2 10.59 -24.53 11.18
N LYS A 3 9.40 -24.95 11.60
CA LYS A 3 8.16 -24.54 10.93
C LYS A 3 7.92 -23.09 11.34
N LEU A 4 7.92 -22.19 10.35
CA LEU A 4 7.59 -20.79 10.58
C LEU A 4 6.08 -20.66 10.51
N THR A 5 5.48 -20.28 11.64
CA THR A 5 4.04 -20.08 11.74
C THR A 5 3.75 -18.61 11.43
N ILE A 6 3.03 -18.35 10.34
CA ILE A 6 2.49 -17.01 10.08
C ILE A 6 1.48 -16.73 11.20
N PRO A 7 1.52 -15.54 11.84
CA PRO A 7 0.48 -15.18 12.80
C PRO A 7 -0.90 -15.24 12.14
N ALA A 8 -1.93 -15.48 12.95
CA ALA A 8 -3.30 -15.52 12.46
C ALA A 8 -3.64 -14.24 11.68
N SER A 9 -4.30 -14.40 10.54
CA SER A 9 -4.77 -13.27 9.73
C SER A 9 -5.78 -12.45 10.55
N PRO A 10 -5.58 -11.13 10.72
CA PRO A 10 -6.53 -10.29 11.48
C PRO A 10 -7.89 -10.20 10.80
N HIS A 11 -7.93 -10.39 9.48
CA HIS A 11 -9.16 -10.44 8.70
C HIS A 11 -9.29 -11.74 7.90
N PRO A 12 -10.52 -12.18 7.56
CA PRO A 12 -10.74 -13.35 6.71
C PRO A 12 -10.03 -13.18 5.36
N ILE A 13 -9.27 -14.21 4.99
CA ILE A 13 -8.63 -14.34 3.68
C ILE A 13 -9.74 -14.54 2.64
N PRO A 14 -9.70 -13.86 1.47
CA PRO A 14 -10.68 -14.05 0.42
C PRO A 14 -10.67 -15.48 -0.12
N ASP A 15 -11.83 -15.98 -0.54
CA ASP A 15 -11.94 -17.30 -1.15
C ASP A 15 -11.08 -17.41 -2.42
N GLU A 16 -10.68 -18.64 -2.77
CA GLU A 16 -9.81 -18.90 -3.93
C GLU A 16 -10.41 -18.34 -5.24
N ASP A 17 -11.74 -18.36 -5.39
CA ASP A 17 -12.42 -17.79 -6.55
C ASP A 17 -12.23 -16.27 -6.64
N VAL A 18 -12.26 -15.56 -5.50
CA VAL A 18 -12.01 -14.12 -5.44
C VAL A 18 -10.56 -13.81 -5.78
N ILE A 19 -9.62 -14.59 -5.24
CA ILE A 19 -8.19 -14.44 -5.54
C ILE A 19 -7.91 -14.71 -7.02
N SER A 20 -8.52 -15.75 -7.59
CA SER A 20 -8.38 -16.09 -9.00
C SER A 20 -8.97 -15.02 -9.92
N ASP A 21 -10.10 -14.43 -9.54
CA ASP A 21 -10.74 -13.34 -10.29
C ASP A 21 -9.85 -12.09 -10.34
N ILE A 22 -9.32 -11.64 -9.20
CA ILE A 22 -8.46 -10.45 -9.17
C ILE A 22 -7.13 -10.65 -9.89
N TYR A 23 -6.66 -11.88 -10.14
CA TYR A 23 -5.44 -12.10 -10.92
C TYR A 23 -5.52 -11.63 -12.36
N GLY A 24 -6.72 -11.63 -12.95
CA GLY A 24 -6.96 -11.06 -14.28
C GLY A 24 -7.14 -9.54 -14.28
N ALA A 25 -7.25 -8.90 -13.10
CA ALA A 25 -7.53 -7.48 -13.02
C ALA A 25 -6.34 -6.64 -13.52
N PRO A 26 -6.56 -5.62 -14.35
CA PRO A 26 -5.50 -4.75 -14.83
C PRO A 26 -5.05 -3.79 -13.71
N VAL A 27 -3.75 -3.73 -13.48
CA VAL A 27 -3.09 -2.64 -12.75
C VAL A 27 -2.13 -1.91 -13.67
N PHE A 28 -1.86 -0.64 -13.37
CA PHE A 28 -1.12 0.24 -14.26
C PHE A 28 0.19 0.68 -13.63
N SER A 29 1.29 0.54 -14.38
CA SER A 29 2.61 1.07 -14.04
C SER A 29 2.70 2.59 -14.29
N PRO A 30 3.79 3.26 -13.89
CA PRO A 30 3.92 4.73 -14.01
C PRO A 30 3.80 5.28 -15.43
N ASP A 31 4.13 4.48 -16.44
CA ASP A 31 4.00 4.79 -17.87
C ASP A 31 2.59 4.50 -18.43
N GLY A 32 1.65 4.06 -17.58
CA GLY A 32 0.29 3.70 -17.96
C GLY A 32 0.16 2.33 -18.61
N LYS A 33 1.22 1.50 -18.62
CA LYS A 33 1.12 0.14 -19.14
C LYS A 33 0.29 -0.74 -18.21
N SER A 34 -0.68 -1.45 -18.80
CA SER A 34 -1.52 -2.43 -18.09
C SER A 34 -0.75 -3.73 -17.86
N ILE A 35 -0.83 -4.25 -16.63
CA ILE A 35 -0.23 -5.50 -16.18
C ILE A 35 -1.30 -6.25 -15.39
N PRO A 36 -1.53 -7.56 -15.64
CA PRO A 36 -2.38 -8.36 -14.78
C PRO A 36 -1.86 -8.38 -13.34
N PHE A 37 -2.72 -8.17 -12.35
CA PHE A 37 -2.32 -8.21 -10.94
C PHE A 37 -1.67 -9.55 -10.57
N GLY A 38 -2.15 -10.66 -11.16
CA GLY A 38 -1.55 -11.98 -11.03
C GLY A 38 -0.05 -11.92 -11.33
N ASP A 39 0.36 -11.32 -12.46
CA ASP A 39 1.76 -11.28 -12.86
C ASP A 39 2.68 -10.62 -11.83
N LEU A 40 2.16 -9.69 -11.03
CA LEU A 40 2.94 -9.01 -9.97
C LEU A 40 3.16 -9.89 -8.73
N VAL A 41 2.20 -10.77 -8.43
CA VAL A 41 2.26 -11.68 -7.28
C VAL A 41 2.76 -13.08 -7.64
N THR A 42 3.04 -13.34 -8.93
CA THR A 42 3.44 -14.66 -9.43
C THR A 42 4.85 -14.75 -10.02
N ASN A 43 5.51 -13.64 -10.32
CA ASN A 43 6.75 -13.66 -11.11
C ASN A 43 7.95 -13.15 -10.33
N GLU A 44 8.90 -14.05 -10.07
CA GLU A 44 10.36 -13.88 -10.10
C GLU A 44 11.00 -15.19 -9.61
N ASP A 45 11.98 -15.71 -10.36
CA ASP A 45 12.70 -16.92 -9.97
C ASP A 45 13.37 -16.71 -8.61
N GLY A 46 12.91 -17.45 -7.59
CA GLY A 46 13.45 -17.41 -6.24
C GLY A 46 12.73 -16.49 -5.25
N ILE A 47 11.74 -15.69 -5.68
CA ILE A 47 10.85 -14.95 -4.75
C ILE A 47 9.73 -15.88 -4.28
N VAL A 48 9.68 -16.10 -2.97
CA VAL A 48 8.70 -16.98 -2.31
C VAL A 48 7.51 -16.20 -1.79
N ASN A 49 7.73 -14.97 -1.32
CA ASN A 49 6.69 -14.14 -0.70
C ASN A 49 6.52 -12.81 -1.44
N VAL A 50 5.28 -12.38 -1.65
CA VAL A 50 4.97 -11.03 -2.16
C VAL A 50 4.10 -10.31 -1.15
N VAL A 51 4.61 -9.21 -0.60
CA VAL A 51 3.87 -8.28 0.25
C VAL A 51 3.22 -7.22 -0.65
N VAL A 52 1.91 -7.10 -0.58
CA VAL A 52 1.13 -6.13 -1.37
C VAL A 52 0.52 -5.12 -0.41
N ILE A 53 0.89 -3.85 -0.57
CA ILE A 53 0.32 -2.73 0.19
C ILE A 53 -0.70 -2.02 -0.69
N PHE A 54 -1.97 -2.08 -0.32
CA PHE A 54 -3.01 -1.26 -0.94
C PHE A 54 -3.08 0.09 -0.23
N SER A 55 -2.67 1.14 -0.93
CA SER A 55 -2.71 2.52 -0.48
C SER A 55 -4.07 3.15 -0.79
N LYS A 56 -4.54 4.09 0.03
CA LYS A 56 -5.88 4.70 -0.06
C LYS A 56 -5.98 5.71 -1.18
N TYR A 57 -4.85 6.34 -1.50
CA TYR A 57 -4.81 7.53 -2.34
C TYR A 57 -3.38 7.74 -2.86
N THR A 58 -3.23 7.93 -4.17
CA THR A 58 -1.91 8.19 -4.78
C THR A 58 -1.90 9.62 -5.26
N THR A 59 -1.27 10.53 -4.51
CA THR A 59 -1.04 11.90 -5.00
C THR A 59 0.39 12.36 -4.80
N SER A 60 0.86 13.06 -5.81
CA SER A 60 2.08 13.85 -5.82
C SER A 60 2.00 15.03 -4.83
N ALA A 61 3.13 15.56 -4.37
CA ALA A 61 3.21 16.90 -3.79
C ALA A 61 4.35 17.64 -4.48
N ASN A 62 4.19 18.94 -4.71
CA ASN A 62 5.32 19.83 -4.95
C ASN A 62 5.45 20.67 -3.69
N SER A 63 6.42 20.37 -2.82
CA SER A 63 6.68 21.13 -1.60
C SER A 63 7.30 22.48 -1.98
N GLY A 64 6.46 23.46 -2.26
CA GLY A 64 6.89 24.83 -2.53
C GLY A 64 7.46 25.52 -1.30
N LEU A 65 8.75 25.31 -1.02
CA LEU A 65 9.65 26.24 -0.33
C LEU A 65 10.99 26.28 -1.09
N GLY A 66 10.97 26.84 -2.30
CA GLY A 66 12.15 27.10 -3.11
C GLY A 66 11.84 28.14 -4.20
N PRO A 67 12.78 29.02 -4.58
CA PRO A 67 12.50 30.09 -5.53
C PRO A 67 12.40 29.53 -6.95
N ALA A 68 11.35 29.99 -7.64
CA ALA A 68 10.98 29.84 -9.04
C ALA A 68 11.94 29.07 -9.97
N ILE A 69 11.47 27.91 -10.44
CA ILE A 69 11.79 27.39 -11.77
C ILE A 69 10.49 27.01 -12.50
N ASP A 70 10.57 27.17 -13.80
CA ASP A 70 9.53 27.31 -14.81
C ASP A 70 8.58 26.10 -15.01
N SER A 71 7.41 26.40 -15.58
CA SER A 71 6.55 25.52 -16.38
C SER A 71 5.86 24.30 -15.71
N GLN A 72 4.55 24.46 -15.48
CA GLN A 72 3.53 23.40 -15.66
C GLN A 72 3.69 22.09 -14.85
N SER A 73 4.22 22.16 -13.64
CA SER A 73 4.18 21.02 -12.71
C SER A 73 3.11 21.22 -11.63
N VAL A 74 2.06 20.47 -11.87
CA VAL A 74 0.89 20.16 -11.07
C VAL A 74 0.98 20.50 -9.57
N ARG A 75 0.02 21.34 -9.14
CA ARG A 75 -0.20 21.72 -7.74
C ARG A 75 -0.92 20.57 -7.05
N HIS A 76 -0.21 19.67 -6.39
CA HIS A 76 -0.82 18.45 -5.85
C HIS A 76 -0.93 18.35 -4.32
N PHE A 77 -1.79 17.42 -3.95
CA PHE A 77 -2.65 17.30 -2.78
C PHE A 77 -2.16 16.19 -1.86
N PHE A 78 -2.67 16.14 -0.63
CA PHE A 78 -2.10 15.27 0.40
C PHE A 78 -3.11 14.23 0.91
N CYS A 79 -2.73 12.94 0.99
CA CYS A 79 -2.97 12.12 2.20
C CYS A 79 -1.60 11.88 2.81
N THR A 80 -1.22 12.76 3.73
CA THR A 80 0.02 12.64 4.51
C THR A 80 0.07 11.36 5.34
N CYS A 81 -1.11 10.80 5.66
CA CYS A 81 -1.31 9.50 6.28
C CYS A 81 -0.54 8.37 5.57
N ASP A 82 -0.83 8.17 4.28
CA ASP A 82 -0.23 7.08 3.51
C ASP A 82 1.24 7.37 3.18
N GLN A 83 1.61 8.65 3.00
CA GLN A 83 3.01 9.01 2.80
C GLN A 83 3.87 8.72 4.04
N ASP A 84 3.41 9.09 5.23
CA ASP A 84 4.10 8.80 6.49
C ASP A 84 4.16 7.29 6.74
N TYR A 85 3.11 6.56 6.37
CA TYR A 85 3.09 5.10 6.42
C TYR A 85 4.15 4.50 5.48
N VAL A 86 4.20 4.89 4.21
CA VAL A 86 5.21 4.40 3.25
C VAL A 86 6.61 4.76 3.71
N ARG A 87 6.86 6.00 4.18
CA ARG A 87 8.15 6.38 4.76
C ARG A 87 8.54 5.51 5.94
N SER A 88 7.58 5.20 6.82
CA SER A 88 7.81 4.28 7.93
C SER A 88 8.15 2.88 7.42
N LEU A 89 7.42 2.35 6.44
CA LEU A 89 7.70 1.04 5.84
C LEU A 89 9.14 0.94 5.32
N MET A 90 9.66 1.99 4.68
CA MET A 90 11.02 1.98 4.12
C MET A 90 12.10 1.77 5.21
N LEU A 91 11.82 2.17 6.46
CA LEU A 91 12.74 2.00 7.58
C LEU A 91 12.79 0.56 8.11
N TYR A 92 11.70 -0.20 7.98
CA TYR A 92 11.56 -1.54 8.57
C TYR A 92 11.70 -2.66 7.54
N LEU A 93 11.17 -2.47 6.33
CA LEU A 93 11.22 -3.45 5.25
C LEU A 93 12.31 -3.06 4.26
N THR A 94 13.57 -3.21 4.65
CA THR A 94 14.69 -3.00 3.72
C THR A 94 14.83 -4.16 2.75
N PRO A 95 15.48 -3.98 1.58
CA PRO A 95 15.79 -5.09 0.66
C PRO A 95 16.47 -6.28 1.36
N THR A 96 17.34 -6.01 2.34
CA THR A 96 17.98 -7.05 3.16
C THR A 96 16.98 -7.83 3.98
N VAL A 97 16.03 -7.16 4.65
CA VAL A 97 14.98 -7.85 5.45
C VAL A 97 14.10 -8.71 4.56
N LEU A 98 13.72 -8.21 3.39
CA LEU A 98 12.88 -8.92 2.43
C LEU A 98 13.59 -10.16 1.85
N THR A 99 14.85 -10.03 1.44
CA THR A 99 15.62 -11.13 0.83
C THR A 99 16.06 -12.20 1.82
N THR A 100 16.24 -11.84 3.10
CA THR A 100 16.67 -12.77 4.17
C THR A 100 15.53 -13.28 5.05
N ALA A 101 14.27 -13.01 4.65
CA ALA A 101 13.12 -13.46 5.41
C ALA A 101 13.15 -15.00 5.61
N PRO A 102 12.89 -15.50 6.82
CA PRO A 102 13.00 -16.94 7.13
C PRO A 102 12.13 -17.83 6.24
N ALA A 103 10.98 -17.32 5.78
CA ALA A 103 10.07 -18.01 4.87
C ALA A 103 10.52 -17.96 3.39
N GLY A 104 11.74 -17.49 3.11
CA GLY A 104 12.31 -17.34 1.78
C GLY A 104 12.31 -15.90 1.28
N PRO A 105 13.06 -15.61 0.20
CA PRO A 105 13.16 -14.27 -0.36
C PRO A 105 11.79 -13.68 -0.67
N SER A 106 11.61 -12.41 -0.31
CA SER A 106 10.37 -11.68 -0.41
C SER A 106 10.53 -10.44 -1.27
N LYS A 107 9.45 -9.93 -1.85
CA LYS A 107 9.40 -8.59 -2.42
C LYS A 107 8.18 -7.83 -1.92
N LEU A 108 8.25 -6.50 -1.99
CA LEU A 108 7.15 -5.61 -1.64
C LEU A 108 6.72 -4.82 -2.88
N ILE A 109 5.41 -4.71 -3.08
CA ILE A 109 4.81 -3.83 -4.07
C ILE A 109 3.72 -2.96 -3.41
N ILE A 110 3.49 -1.78 -3.97
CA ILE A 110 2.42 -0.88 -3.55
C ILE A 110 1.42 -0.75 -4.69
N ILE A 111 0.13 -0.85 -4.38
CA ILE A 111 -0.98 -0.58 -5.30
C ILE A 111 -1.78 0.57 -4.73
N GLY A 112 -1.93 1.65 -5.47
CA GLY A 112 -2.83 2.75 -5.14
C GLY A 112 -4.09 2.76 -6.00
N CYS A 113 -5.07 3.58 -5.67
CA CYS A 113 -6.27 3.77 -6.49
C CYS A 113 -6.30 5.07 -7.30
N GLY A 114 -5.17 5.80 -7.34
CA GLY A 114 -5.03 7.03 -8.13
C GLY A 114 -4.64 6.77 -9.58
N ASP A 115 -4.50 7.85 -10.35
CA ASP A 115 -4.04 7.83 -11.74
C ASP A 115 -2.55 7.43 -11.81
N PRO A 116 -2.14 6.56 -12.74
CA PRO A 116 -0.74 6.10 -12.86
C PRO A 116 0.26 7.23 -13.06
N SER A 117 -0.15 8.35 -13.68
CA SER A 117 0.71 9.53 -13.86
C SER A 117 1.15 10.20 -12.54
N LEU A 118 0.50 9.88 -11.42
CA LEU A 118 0.84 10.39 -10.09
C LEU A 118 1.95 9.58 -9.41
N ILE A 119 2.23 8.37 -9.89
CA ILE A 119 3.21 7.46 -9.28
C ILE A 119 4.61 8.07 -9.18
N PRO A 120 5.22 8.66 -10.24
CA PRO A 120 6.61 9.12 -10.17
C PRO A 120 6.85 10.15 -9.06
N SER A 121 5.92 11.10 -8.90
CA SER A 121 6.06 12.11 -7.86
C SER A 121 5.69 11.58 -6.47
N TYR A 122 4.73 10.65 -6.35
CA TYR A 122 4.46 9.98 -5.08
C TYR A 122 5.68 9.17 -4.60
N ALA A 123 6.35 8.44 -5.49
CA ALA A 123 7.57 7.70 -5.19
C ALA A 123 8.70 8.63 -4.75
N THR A 124 8.90 9.75 -5.46
CA THR A 124 9.92 10.77 -5.12
C THR A 124 9.68 11.36 -3.73
N GLU A 125 8.45 11.77 -3.45
CA GLU A 125 8.06 12.43 -2.19
C GLU A 125 8.18 11.50 -0.98
N THR A 126 7.87 10.22 -1.16
CA THR A 126 7.95 9.20 -0.09
C THR A 126 9.34 8.57 0.01
N SER A 127 10.25 8.88 -0.92
CA SER A 127 11.52 8.16 -1.09
C SER A 127 11.31 6.64 -1.17
N CYS A 128 10.23 6.22 -1.83
CA CYS A 128 9.87 4.81 -1.96
C CYS A 128 10.72 4.16 -3.05
N GLU A 129 11.45 3.11 -2.68
CA GLU A 129 12.29 2.33 -3.60
C GLU A 129 11.57 1.11 -4.18
N PHE A 130 10.34 0.83 -3.72
CA PHE A 130 9.56 -0.33 -4.17
C PHE A 130 8.73 -0.01 -5.41
N PRO A 131 8.43 -1.03 -6.24
CA PRO A 131 7.50 -0.87 -7.36
C PRO A 131 6.13 -0.40 -6.88
N ILE A 132 5.61 0.64 -7.54
CA ILE A 132 4.27 1.20 -7.30
C ILE A 132 3.43 1.05 -8.56
N TYR A 133 2.21 0.57 -8.39
CA TYR A 133 1.20 0.41 -9.43
C TYR A 133 -0.10 1.06 -8.99
N THR A 134 -1.07 1.14 -9.91
CA THR A 134 -2.40 1.65 -9.60
C THR A 134 -3.51 0.74 -10.10
N ASP A 135 -4.61 0.66 -9.36
CA ASP A 135 -5.92 0.16 -9.79
C ASP A 135 -6.92 1.34 -9.74
N PRO A 136 -6.95 2.22 -10.77
CA PRO A 136 -7.81 3.40 -10.77
C PRO A 136 -9.31 3.07 -10.75
N ALA A 137 -9.68 1.90 -11.27
CA ALA A 137 -11.07 1.43 -11.23
C ALA A 137 -11.50 1.02 -9.82
N GLY A 138 -10.54 0.64 -8.97
CA GLY A 138 -10.79 0.12 -7.63
C GLY A 138 -11.40 -1.28 -7.63
N TYR A 139 -11.27 -2.04 -8.73
CA TYR A 139 -11.86 -3.37 -8.87
C TYR A 139 -11.30 -4.35 -7.84
N ILE A 140 -9.99 -4.33 -7.62
CA ILE A 140 -9.33 -5.20 -6.66
C ILE A 140 -9.74 -4.82 -5.25
N TYR A 141 -9.81 -3.51 -4.95
CA TYR A 141 -10.28 -3.01 -3.65
C TYR A 141 -11.71 -3.48 -3.34
N GLU A 142 -12.60 -3.42 -4.32
CA GLU A 142 -13.99 -3.88 -4.20
C GLU A 142 -14.06 -5.39 -3.94
N LYS A 143 -13.36 -6.19 -4.75
CA LYS A 143 -13.33 -7.66 -4.63
C LYS A 143 -12.73 -8.12 -3.31
N LEU A 144 -11.70 -7.42 -2.84
CA LEU A 144 -11.10 -7.64 -1.53
C LEU A 144 -11.96 -7.12 -0.38
N GLN A 145 -13.11 -6.49 -0.65
CA GLN A 145 -14.01 -5.90 0.35
C GLN A 145 -13.32 -4.87 1.24
N MET A 146 -12.42 -4.08 0.67
CA MET A 146 -11.81 -2.96 1.38
C MET A 146 -12.87 -1.88 1.62
N LYS A 147 -12.96 -1.39 2.86
CA LYS A 147 -14.03 -0.47 3.26
C LYS A 147 -13.94 0.86 2.50
N SER A 148 -15.07 1.54 2.40
CA SER A 148 -15.10 2.97 2.12
C SER A 148 -15.55 3.69 3.38
N SER A 149 -14.70 4.53 3.96
CA SER A 149 -14.98 5.18 5.23
C SER A 149 -14.30 6.53 5.36
N LEU A 150 -15.01 7.47 5.99
CA LEU A 150 -14.45 8.75 6.47
C LEU A 150 -14.10 8.70 7.96
N THR A 151 -14.30 7.56 8.63
CA THR A 151 -14.03 7.41 10.05
C THR A 151 -12.53 7.48 10.28
N VAL A 152 -12.11 8.44 11.10
CA VAL A 152 -10.72 8.58 11.54
C VAL A 152 -10.57 7.87 12.88
N SER A 153 -9.69 6.87 12.98
CA SER A 153 -9.34 6.25 14.26
C SER A 153 -8.35 7.13 15.04
N THR A 154 -8.02 6.69 16.25
CA THR A 154 -6.88 7.20 17.03
C THR A 154 -5.60 7.25 16.17
N THR A 155 -4.78 8.27 16.41
CA THR A 155 -3.50 8.49 15.73
C THR A 155 -2.61 7.24 15.83
N PRO A 156 -2.28 6.58 14.72
CA PRO A 156 -1.37 5.44 14.68
C PRO A 156 0.04 5.86 15.11
N SER A 157 0.82 4.93 15.63
CA SER A 157 2.19 5.18 16.12
C SER A 157 3.14 5.75 15.06
N TYR A 158 2.87 5.49 13.77
CA TYR A 158 3.67 6.00 12.66
C TYR A 158 3.31 7.43 12.24
N ALA A 159 2.15 7.96 12.64
CA ALA A 159 1.69 9.27 12.20
C ALA A 159 2.41 10.39 12.97
N ARG A 160 3.16 11.24 12.27
CA ARG A 160 3.89 12.38 12.89
C ARG A 160 2.97 13.50 13.38
N GLN A 161 1.70 13.50 12.94
CA GLN A 161 0.68 14.49 13.28
C GLN A 161 -0.65 13.77 13.56
N SER A 162 -1.58 14.45 14.25
CA SER A 162 -2.94 13.93 14.43
C SER A 162 -3.56 13.52 13.09
N VAL A 163 -3.93 12.25 12.93
CA VAL A 163 -4.53 11.73 11.68
C VAL A 163 -5.80 12.49 11.33
N LEU A 164 -6.56 12.96 12.32
CA LEU A 164 -7.74 13.80 12.08
C LEU A 164 -7.37 15.15 11.48
N GLY A 165 -6.33 15.80 11.99
CA GLY A 165 -5.83 17.05 11.42
C GLY A 165 -5.32 16.87 9.99
N LEU A 166 -4.65 15.75 9.72
CA LEU A 166 -4.19 15.37 8.39
C LEU A 166 -5.36 15.15 7.44
N VAL A 167 -6.34 14.32 7.82
CA VAL A 167 -7.56 14.04 7.03
C VAL A 167 -8.34 15.31 6.70
N ILE A 168 -8.57 16.19 7.68
CA ILE A 168 -9.28 17.47 7.44
C ILE A 168 -8.50 18.36 6.47
N ARG A 169 -7.18 18.42 6.61
CA ARG A 169 -6.31 19.18 5.70
C ARG A 169 -6.38 18.60 4.30
N SER A 170 -6.27 17.29 4.16
CA SER A 170 -6.42 16.54 2.91
C SER A 170 -7.73 16.86 2.20
N MET A 171 -8.86 16.76 2.92
CA MET A 171 -10.18 17.06 2.37
C MET A 171 -10.31 18.51 1.91
N LYS A 172 -9.84 19.48 2.71
CA LYS A 172 -9.88 20.90 2.32
C LYS A 172 -9.06 21.16 1.06
N GLN A 173 -7.87 20.56 0.94
CA GLN A 173 -7.02 20.73 -0.24
C GLN A 173 -7.61 20.05 -1.48
N MET A 174 -8.24 18.88 -1.33
CA MET A 174 -8.97 18.19 -2.42
C MET A 174 -10.04 19.08 -3.03
N VAL A 175 -10.86 19.73 -2.20
CA VAL A 175 -11.91 20.65 -2.67
C VAL A 175 -11.32 21.86 -3.40
N LEU A 176 -10.21 22.42 -2.89
CA LEU A 176 -9.65 23.69 -3.36
C LEU A 176 -9.05 23.65 -4.77
N SER A 177 -8.83 22.47 -5.33
CA SER A 177 -8.02 22.37 -6.55
C SER A 177 -8.74 21.61 -7.68
N GLY A 178 -10.05 21.40 -7.55
CA GLY A 178 -10.91 20.98 -8.65
C GLY A 178 -10.55 19.63 -9.28
N TYR A 179 -10.48 19.60 -10.62
CA TYR A 179 -10.39 18.38 -11.43
C TYR A 179 -9.17 17.51 -11.12
N ASP A 180 -8.01 18.10 -10.83
CA ASP A 180 -6.79 17.34 -10.52
C ASP A 180 -6.88 16.60 -9.17
N GLY A 181 -7.77 17.02 -8.27
CA GLY A 181 -8.00 16.33 -6.98
C GLY A 181 -8.70 14.98 -7.15
N TRP A 182 -9.35 14.78 -8.29
CA TRP A 182 -10.08 13.55 -8.60
C TRP A 182 -9.16 12.47 -9.17
N LYS A 183 -7.97 12.87 -9.66
CA LYS A 183 -6.95 11.93 -10.15
C LYS A 183 -6.33 11.08 -9.05
N GLY A 184 -6.39 11.51 -7.78
CA GLY A 184 -5.82 10.72 -6.68
C GLY A 184 -6.62 9.47 -6.29
N GLY A 185 -7.82 9.30 -6.86
CA GLY A 185 -8.74 8.22 -6.54
C GLY A 185 -9.83 8.64 -5.56
N LYS A 186 -10.64 7.67 -5.11
CA LYS A 186 -11.73 7.94 -4.16
C LYS A 186 -11.13 8.18 -2.77
N PHE A 187 -11.22 9.40 -2.26
CA PHE A 187 -10.69 9.77 -0.93
C PHE A 187 -11.12 8.81 0.19
N GLN A 188 -12.36 8.32 0.14
CA GLN A 188 -12.93 7.45 1.17
C GLN A 188 -12.46 5.99 1.06
N GLN A 189 -11.73 5.62 -0.01
CA GLN A 189 -11.29 4.25 -0.23
C GLN A 189 -10.29 3.87 0.86
N ASN A 190 -10.58 2.81 1.62
CA ASN A 190 -9.58 2.23 2.50
C ASN A 190 -8.67 1.28 1.76
N GLY A 191 -7.45 1.13 2.28
CA GLY A 191 -6.45 0.19 1.82
C GLY A 191 -6.32 -1.03 2.73
N GLY A 192 -5.14 -1.62 2.73
CA GLY A 192 -4.79 -2.79 3.54
C GLY A 192 -3.48 -3.43 3.09
N GLU A 193 -3.15 -4.57 3.68
CA GLU A 193 -1.90 -5.29 3.46
C GLU A 193 -2.20 -6.78 3.25
N LEU A 194 -1.61 -7.36 2.21
CA LEU A 194 -1.75 -8.78 1.89
C LEU A 194 -0.36 -9.41 1.77
N ILE A 195 -0.26 -10.68 2.16
CA ILE A 195 0.93 -11.49 1.90
C ILE A 195 0.52 -12.67 1.02
N PHE A 196 1.18 -12.79 -0.12
CA PHE A 196 1.04 -13.92 -1.03
C PHE A 196 2.25 -14.86 -0.89
N ARG A 197 1.99 -16.17 -0.87
CA ARG A 197 2.98 -17.24 -0.99
C ARG A 197 2.54 -18.17 -2.11
N GLU A 198 3.40 -18.36 -3.11
CA GLU A 198 3.11 -19.29 -4.22
C GLU A 198 1.72 -19.08 -4.84
N LYS A 199 1.34 -17.82 -5.13
CA LYS A 199 0.01 -17.43 -5.65
C LYS A 199 -1.18 -17.73 -4.72
N LYS A 200 -0.94 -17.90 -3.43
CA LYS A 200 -2.00 -18.01 -2.42
C LYS A 200 -1.91 -16.84 -1.49
N CYS A 201 -3.02 -16.13 -1.29
CA CYS A 201 -3.11 -15.18 -0.20
C CYS A 201 -3.10 -15.97 1.11
N VAL A 202 -2.08 -15.77 1.94
CA VAL A 202 -1.90 -16.51 3.20
C VAL A 202 -2.14 -15.65 4.43
N TRP A 203 -2.24 -14.33 4.25
CA TRP A 203 -2.46 -13.37 5.31
C TRP A 203 -3.03 -12.08 4.73
N MET A 204 -3.98 -11.48 5.44
CA MET A 204 -4.65 -10.25 5.03
C MET A 204 -5.02 -9.37 6.22
N HIS A 205 -4.75 -8.08 6.07
CA HIS A 205 -5.28 -7.03 6.91
C HIS A 205 -6.02 -5.99 6.05
N ARG A 206 -7.20 -5.56 6.53
CA ARG A 206 -7.99 -4.49 5.93
C ARG A 206 -8.00 -3.30 6.88
N MET A 207 -7.81 -2.10 6.36
CA MET A 207 -7.95 -0.92 7.21
C MET A 207 -9.42 -0.72 7.62
N GLU A 208 -9.64 -0.60 8.92
CA GLU A 208 -10.96 -0.33 9.50
C GLU A 208 -11.33 1.18 9.49
N SER A 209 -10.33 2.05 9.35
CA SER A 209 -10.45 3.52 9.42
C SER A 209 -9.50 4.22 8.45
N MET A 210 -9.59 5.55 8.31
CA MET A 210 -8.71 6.37 7.48
C MET A 210 -7.21 6.30 7.86
N GLY A 211 -6.86 5.93 9.09
CA GLY A 211 -5.47 5.71 9.53
C GLY A 211 -5.16 4.26 9.89
N GLY A 212 -6.03 3.31 9.53
CA GLY A 212 -5.93 1.94 10.01
C GLY A 212 -4.93 1.06 9.28
N HIS A 213 -3.81 1.58 8.74
CA HIS A 213 -2.74 0.73 8.17
C HIS A 213 -2.09 -0.04 9.33
N LEU A 214 -1.67 -1.27 9.06
CA LEU A 214 -0.95 -2.08 10.04
C LEU A 214 0.44 -1.45 10.27
N PRO A 215 0.86 -1.18 11.52
CA PRO A 215 2.20 -0.66 11.78
C PRO A 215 3.28 -1.52 11.11
N ALA A 216 4.30 -0.88 10.54
CA ALA A 216 5.35 -1.58 9.77
C ALA A 216 6.01 -2.73 10.56
N GLU A 217 6.18 -2.57 11.87
CA GLU A 217 6.69 -3.60 12.78
C GLU A 217 5.81 -4.86 12.83
N GLU A 218 4.49 -4.69 12.85
CA GLU A 218 3.56 -5.81 12.87
C GLU A 218 3.50 -6.49 11.51
N LEU A 219 3.62 -5.72 10.42
CA LEU A 219 3.74 -6.29 9.07
C LEU A 219 5.03 -7.10 8.93
N VAL A 220 6.15 -6.63 9.47
CA VAL A 220 7.40 -7.39 9.54
C VAL A 220 7.20 -8.69 10.31
N LYS A 221 6.52 -8.66 11.47
CA LYS A 221 6.22 -9.89 12.22
C LYS A 221 5.35 -10.85 11.39
N ALA A 222 4.35 -10.35 10.67
CA ALA A 222 3.51 -11.17 9.80
C ALA A 222 4.31 -11.82 8.66
N LEU A 223 5.24 -11.08 8.05
CA LEU A 223 6.11 -11.59 6.98
C LEU A 223 7.11 -12.62 7.49
N LEU A 224 7.83 -12.29 8.58
CA LEU A 224 8.90 -13.12 9.11
C LEU A 224 8.38 -14.36 9.83
N GLY A 225 7.15 -14.32 10.34
CA GLY A 225 6.58 -15.38 11.20
C GLY A 225 7.25 -15.43 12.57
N ASP A 226 6.59 -16.09 13.52
CA ASP A 226 7.23 -16.41 14.79
C ASP A 226 8.05 -17.71 14.65
N LYS A 227 9.17 -17.77 15.36
CA LYS A 227 9.84 -19.04 15.61
C LYS A 227 8.97 -19.80 16.61
N ASP A 228 8.42 -20.95 16.23
CA ASP A 228 7.72 -21.84 17.17
C ASP A 228 8.61 -22.10 18.39
N GLN A 229 8.24 -21.54 19.57
CA GLN A 229 8.95 -21.78 20.84
C GLN A 229 8.41 -23.03 21.55
N HIS A 230 8.16 -24.13 20.84
CA HIS A 230 7.73 -25.38 21.46
C HIS A 230 8.39 -26.61 20.82
N THR A 231 9.51 -27.02 21.41
CA THR A 231 9.85 -28.43 21.67
C THR A 231 10.97 -28.49 22.72
N THR A 232 10.57 -28.70 23.98
CA THR A 232 11.29 -29.55 24.95
C THR A 232 10.25 -30.39 25.65
#